data_AF-A0A968GZ13-F1
#
_entry.id   AF-A0A968GZ13-F1
#
_cell.length_a   1.000
_cell.length_b   1.000
_cell.length_c   1.000
_cell.angle_alpha   90.00
_cell.angle_beta   90.00
_cell.angle_gamma   90.00
#
_symmetry.space_group_name_H-M   'P 1'
#
loop_
_entity.id
_entity.type
_entity.pdbx_description
1 polymer ?
#
loop_
_entity_poly.entity_id
_entity_poly.type
_entity_poly.pdbx_seq_one_letter_code
_entity_poly.pdbx_strand_id
1 'polypeptide(L)'
;MTMHRRPIGRSRLLAAIGAIVTLVGSFLPWWTVGGREGLPVLSGNGLEAAGIIVFGVAIATLALVTLPYASERPVSLDRWLSYAALAGLGTVAFAYRLFDLAMMGVFRFAEPADVIVRIPGLWLAGIGLSILARAAYDMLGEPRLR
;
A
#
# COMPACT_ATOMS: atom_id res chain seq x y z
N MET A 1 22.15 23.08 21.92
CA MET A 1 22.17 22.46 20.58
C MET A 1 20.74 22.18 20.15
N THR A 2 20.11 23.12 19.46
CA THR A 2 18.77 22.96 18.91
C THR A 2 18.88 22.17 17.60
N MET A 3 18.54 20.88 17.65
CA MET A 3 18.36 20.07 16.43
C MET A 3 17.28 20.73 15.58
N HIS A 4 17.68 21.37 14.48
CA HIS A 4 16.77 21.83 13.45
C HIS A 4 16.30 20.59 12.66
N ARG A 5 15.40 19.79 13.27
CA ARG A 5 14.73 18.70 12.56
C ARG A 5 13.94 19.36 11.43
N ARG A 6 14.34 19.14 10.18
CA ARG A 6 13.55 19.53 9.03
C ARG A 6 12.15 18.93 9.24
N PRO A 7 11.08 19.75 9.28
CA PRO A 7 9.74 19.22 9.47
C PRO A 7 9.43 18.24 8.35
N ILE A 8 8.84 17.10 8.69
CA ILE A 8 8.33 16.16 7.69
C ILE A 8 7.35 16.95 6.82
N GLY A 9 7.66 17.10 5.53
CA GLY A 9 6.75 17.71 4.57
C GLY A 9 5.43 16.93 4.55
N ARG A 10 4.30 17.65 4.44
CA ARG A 10 2.95 17.06 4.49
C ARG A 10 2.79 15.86 3.54
N SER A 11 3.38 15.97 2.34
CA SER A 11 3.39 14.93 1.32
C SER A 11 4.11 13.64 1.77
N ARG A 12 5.24 13.76 2.47
CA ARG A 12 5.98 12.61 3.02
C ARG A 12 5.22 11.93 4.17
N LEU A 13 4.52 12.70 4.99
CA LEU A 13 3.66 12.15 6.04
C LEU A 13 2.52 11.34 5.41
N LEU A 14 1.88 11.85 4.36
CA LEU A 14 0.86 11.11 3.62
C LEU A 14 1.41 9.81 3.01
N ALA A 15 2.60 9.85 2.39
CA ALA A 15 3.25 8.65 1.87
C ALA A 15 3.51 7.61 2.98
N ALA A 16 3.95 8.06 4.16
CA ALA A 16 4.16 7.18 5.31
C ALA A 16 2.85 6.53 5.80
N ILE A 17 1.79 7.32 5.93
CA ILE A 17 0.45 6.82 6.31
C ILE A 17 -0.04 5.80 5.29
N GLY A 18 0.04 6.12 4.00
CA GLY A 18 -0.36 5.20 2.93
C GLY A 18 0.43 3.89 3.00
N ALA A 19 1.74 3.97 3.19
CA ALA A 19 2.58 2.79 3.34
C ALA A 19 2.23 1.94 4.57
N ILE A 20 1.98 2.55 5.73
CA ILE A 20 1.56 1.83 6.94
C ILE A 20 0.21 1.14 6.72
N VAL A 21 -0.76 1.85 6.16
CA VAL A 21 -2.10 1.30 5.89
C VAL A 21 -2.02 0.13 4.91
N THR A 22 -1.22 0.25 3.85
CA THR A 22 -0.98 -0.85 2.91
C THR A 22 -0.28 -2.03 3.59
N LEU A 23 0.74 -1.77 4.40
CA LEU A 23 1.50 -2.80 5.12
C LEU A 23 0.58 -3.60 6.05
N VAL A 24 -0.25 -2.92 6.84
CA VAL A 24 -1.25 -3.56 7.70
C VAL A 24 -2.23 -4.37 6.83
N GLY A 25 -2.75 -3.76 5.75
CA GLY A 25 -3.63 -4.42 4.81
C GLY A 25 -3.05 -5.71 4.18
N SER A 26 -1.74 -5.79 3.97
CA SER A 26 -1.07 -6.99 3.44
C SER A 26 -1.12 -8.19 4.39
N PHE A 27 -1.20 -7.98 5.72
CA PHE A 27 -1.31 -9.07 6.70
C PHE A 27 -2.75 -9.52 6.97
N LEU A 28 -3.74 -8.69 6.63
CA LEU A 28 -5.15 -9.06 6.75
C LEU A 28 -5.58 -10.00 5.61
N PRO A 29 -6.69 -10.75 5.79
CA PRO A 29 -7.25 -11.58 4.73
C PRO A 29 -7.61 -10.76 3.49
N TRP A 30 -7.06 -11.15 2.35
CA TRP A 30 -7.42 -10.63 1.02
C TRP A 30 -8.52 -11.46 0.38
N TRP A 31 -8.64 -12.71 0.79
CA TRP A 31 -9.71 -13.61 0.40
C TRP A 31 -10.01 -14.59 1.53
N THR A 32 -11.29 -14.91 1.70
CA THR A 32 -11.76 -15.91 2.67
C THR A 32 -12.94 -16.67 2.07
N VAL A 33 -12.78 -17.98 1.89
CA VAL A 33 -13.79 -18.89 1.33
C VAL A 33 -14.13 -19.99 2.35
N GLY A 34 -15.35 -20.50 2.31
CA GLY A 34 -15.84 -21.50 3.27
C GLY A 34 -16.36 -20.89 4.57
N GLY A 35 -16.48 -21.72 5.61
CA GLY A 35 -17.01 -21.33 6.92
C GLY A 35 -18.53 -21.31 7.05
N ARG A 36 -19.27 -21.64 5.99
CA ARG A 36 -20.71 -21.91 6.04
C ARG A 36 -20.94 -23.42 5.94
N GLU A 37 -21.97 -23.92 6.62
CA GLU A 37 -22.42 -25.33 6.55
C GLU A 37 -21.38 -26.39 6.96
N GLY A 38 -20.47 -26.05 7.87
CA GLY A 38 -19.47 -26.99 8.39
C GLY A 38 -18.25 -27.21 7.49
N LEU A 39 -18.14 -26.48 6.37
CA LEU A 39 -16.96 -26.50 5.52
C LEU A 39 -15.79 -25.74 6.17
N PRO A 40 -14.54 -26.23 6.03
CA PRO A 40 -13.37 -25.55 6.57
C PRO A 40 -13.20 -24.15 5.95
N VAL A 41 -12.76 -23.20 6.79
CA VAL A 41 -12.42 -21.85 6.33
C VAL A 41 -11.04 -21.88 5.70
N LEU A 42 -10.95 -21.42 4.46
CA LEU A 42 -9.69 -21.16 3.77
C LEU A 42 -9.55 -19.66 3.55
N SER A 43 -8.38 -19.13 3.84
CA SER A 43 -8.08 -17.72 3.67
C SER A 43 -6.64 -17.52 3.23
N GLY A 44 -6.41 -16.44 2.51
CA GLY A 44 -5.06 -15.99 2.16
C GLY A 44 -4.94 -14.48 2.24
N ASN A 45 -3.71 -13.99 2.24
CA ASN A 45 -3.39 -12.59 2.49
C ASN A 45 -2.58 -11.97 1.33
N GLY A 46 -2.14 -10.74 1.55
CA GLY A 46 -1.34 -9.98 0.59
C GLY A 46 0.10 -10.43 0.44
N LEU A 47 0.54 -11.51 1.09
CA LEU A 47 1.89 -12.07 0.90
C LEU A 47 1.91 -13.18 -0.17
N GLU A 48 0.74 -13.54 -0.70
CA GLU A 48 0.60 -14.55 -1.75
C GLU A 48 0.69 -13.94 -3.16
N ALA A 49 1.28 -14.70 -4.08
CA ALA A 49 1.35 -14.37 -5.51
C ALA A 49 1.80 -12.92 -5.76
N ALA A 50 1.09 -12.16 -6.59
CA ALA A 50 1.40 -10.76 -6.89
C ALA A 50 1.18 -9.80 -5.70
N GLY A 51 0.50 -10.23 -4.64
CA GLY A 51 0.31 -9.42 -3.44
C GLY A 51 1.65 -9.04 -2.78
N ILE A 52 2.66 -9.92 -2.86
CA ILE A 52 3.98 -9.67 -2.24
C ILE A 52 4.64 -8.39 -2.78
N ILE A 53 4.32 -8.00 -4.02
CA ILE A 53 4.82 -6.75 -4.63
C ILE A 53 4.19 -5.55 -3.93
N VAL A 54 2.91 -5.61 -3.57
CA VAL A 54 2.21 -4.55 -2.83
C VAL A 54 2.82 -4.36 -1.43
N PHE A 55 3.13 -5.48 -0.76
CA PHE A 55 3.87 -5.46 0.51
C PHE A 55 5.28 -4.85 0.34
N GLY A 56 6.01 -5.29 -0.68
CA GLY A 56 7.34 -4.75 -1.01
C GLY A 56 7.32 -3.25 -1.30
N VAL A 57 6.30 -2.76 -2.00
CA VAL A 57 6.07 -1.34 -2.25
C VAL A 57 5.83 -0.57 -0.95
N ALA A 58 5.05 -1.11 -0.02
CA ALA A 58 4.83 -0.49 1.29
C ALA A 58 6.15 -0.35 2.07
N ILE A 59 6.96 -1.42 2.14
CA ILE A 59 8.27 -1.38 2.80
C ILE A 59 9.21 -0.39 2.09
N ALA A 60 9.31 -0.46 0.76
CA ALA A 60 10.16 0.45 -0.01
C ALA A 60 9.76 1.92 0.20
N THR A 61 8.46 2.19 0.32
CA THR A 61 7.96 3.54 0.61
C THR A 61 8.39 4.00 2.02
N LEU A 62 8.27 3.15 3.04
CA LEU A 62 8.76 3.47 4.38
C LEU A 62 10.28 3.70 4.40
N ALA A 63 11.03 2.89 3.64
CA ALA A 63 12.46 3.07 3.48
C ALA A 63 12.79 4.43 2.84
N LEU A 64 12.08 4.82 1.76
CA LEU A 64 12.28 6.13 1.12
C LEU A 64 11.93 7.30 2.05
N VAL A 65 10.85 7.20 2.83
CA VAL A 65 10.45 8.23 3.78
C VAL A 65 11.49 8.41 4.89
N THR A 66 12.13 7.32 5.33
CA THR A 66 13.12 7.32 6.43
C THR A 66 14.54 7.68 5.96
N LEU A 67 14.86 7.41 4.70
CA LEU A 67 16.16 7.68 4.06
C LEU A 67 16.76 9.08 4.32
N PRO A 68 16.03 10.21 4.17
CA PRO A 68 16.57 11.55 4.41
C PRO A 68 16.95 11.81 5.87
N TYR A 69 16.44 11.01 6.81
CA TYR A 69 16.81 11.10 8.23
C TYR A 69 18.01 10.22 8.58
N ALA A 70 18.34 9.24 7.73
CA ALA A 70 19.44 8.30 7.92
C ALA A 70 20.73 8.71 7.18
N SER A 71 20.65 9.62 6.22
CA SER A 71 21.78 10.08 5.40
C SER A 71 22.09 11.56 5.63
N GLU A 72 23.37 11.89 5.81
CA GLU A 72 23.85 13.28 5.89
C GLU A 72 23.82 14.01 4.53
N ARG A 73 23.72 13.25 3.42
CA ARG A 73 23.73 13.77 2.05
C ARG A 73 22.37 13.58 1.37
N PRO A 74 21.95 14.53 0.49
CA PRO A 74 20.70 14.40 -0.26
C PRO A 74 20.76 13.18 -1.19
N VAL A 75 19.84 12.24 -1.00
CA VAL A 75 19.78 11.02 -1.82
C VAL A 75 18.94 11.27 -3.07
N SER A 76 19.46 10.88 -4.24
CA SER A 76 18.79 11.07 -5.53
C SER A 76 17.44 10.35 -5.63
N LEU A 77 17.24 9.30 -4.85
CA LEU A 77 15.99 8.53 -4.74
C LEU A 77 14.89 9.26 -3.97
N ASP A 78 15.17 10.34 -3.25
CA ASP A 78 14.17 11.14 -2.51
C ASP A 78 13.41 12.12 -3.41
N ARG A 79 13.19 11.74 -4.68
CA ARG A 79 12.47 12.52 -5.68
C ARG A 79 11.05 12.01 -5.84
N TRP A 80 10.13 12.91 -6.20
CA TRP A 80 8.72 12.58 -6.49
C TRP A 80 8.58 11.37 -7.43
N LEU A 81 9.51 11.20 -8.38
CA LEU A 81 9.50 10.11 -9.35
C LEU A 81 9.64 8.72 -8.70
N SER A 82 10.40 8.59 -7.60
CA SER A 82 10.52 7.31 -6.88
C SER A 82 9.20 6.93 -6.21
N TYR A 83 8.54 7.89 -5.58
CA TYR A 83 7.21 7.68 -4.99
C TYR A 83 6.16 7.37 -6.05
N ALA A 84 6.21 8.06 -7.21
CA ALA A 84 5.32 7.79 -8.33
C ALA A 84 5.55 6.40 -8.94
N ALA A 85 6.82 5.97 -9.07
CA ALA A 85 7.16 4.63 -9.55
C ALA A 85 6.65 3.55 -8.60
N LEU A 86 6.82 3.73 -7.28
CA LEU A 86 6.28 2.83 -6.26
C LEU A 86 4.74 2.80 -6.27
N ALA A 87 4.08 3.95 -6.37
CA ALA A 87 2.64 4.03 -6.47
C ALA A 87 2.11 3.31 -7.73
N GLY A 88 2.75 3.52 -8.88
CA GLY A 88 2.41 2.85 -10.13
C GLY A 88 2.60 1.34 -10.03
N LEU A 89 3.77 0.89 -9.58
CA LEU A 89 4.07 -0.54 -9.41
C LEU A 89 3.09 -1.22 -8.44
N GLY A 90 2.83 -0.61 -7.29
CA GLY A 90 1.90 -1.13 -6.29
C GLY A 90 0.47 -1.21 -6.82
N THR A 91 0.03 -0.18 -7.57
CA THR A 91 -1.31 -0.15 -8.18
C THR A 91 -1.47 -1.24 -9.24
N VAL A 92 -0.48 -1.42 -10.11
CA VAL A 92 -0.51 -2.47 -11.15
C VAL A 92 -0.52 -3.86 -10.53
N ALA A 93 0.35 -4.12 -9.55
CA ALA A 93 0.37 -5.40 -8.84
C ALA A 93 -0.94 -5.69 -8.10
N PHE A 94 -1.52 -4.67 -7.46
CA PHE A 94 -2.81 -4.79 -6.79
C PHE A 94 -3.95 -5.06 -7.76
N ALA A 95 -4.00 -4.33 -8.89
CA ALA A 95 -5.00 -4.54 -9.94
C ALA A 95 -4.89 -5.94 -10.56
N TYR A 96 -3.67 -6.42 -10.81
CA TYR A 96 -3.43 -7.78 -11.29
C TYR A 96 -3.92 -8.82 -10.28
N ARG A 97 -3.65 -8.62 -8.98
CA ARG A 97 -4.14 -9.53 -7.94
C ARG A 97 -5.66 -9.51 -7.80
N LEU A 98 -6.30 -8.35 -7.94
CA LEU A 98 -7.77 -8.27 -7.99
C LEU A 98 -8.33 -9.04 -9.18
N PHE A 99 -7.73 -8.91 -10.35
CA PHE A 99 -8.13 -9.66 -11.54
C PHE A 99 -7.98 -11.17 -11.34
N ASP A 100 -6.86 -11.61 -10.79
CA ASP A 100 -6.57 -13.01 -10.46
C ASP A 100 -7.61 -13.60 -9.50
N LEU A 101 -7.90 -12.90 -8.38
CA LEU A 101 -8.93 -13.31 -7.43
C LEU A 101 -10.36 -13.32 -8.03
N ALA A 102 -10.65 -12.39 -8.94
CA ALA A 102 -11.92 -12.36 -9.67
C ALA A 102 -12.06 -13.58 -10.59
N MET A 103 -11.00 -13.96 -11.31
CA MET A 103 -10.98 -15.14 -12.17
C MET A 103 -11.12 -16.44 -11.38
N MET A 104 -10.60 -16.50 -10.15
CA MET A 104 -10.81 -17.62 -9.23
C MET A 104 -12.22 -17.68 -8.63
N GLY A 105 -13.07 -16.67 -8.87
CA GLY A 105 -14.44 -16.64 -8.36
C GLY A 105 -14.54 -16.34 -6.87
N VAL A 106 -13.51 -15.76 -6.26
CA VAL A 106 -13.46 -15.43 -4.82
C VAL A 106 -14.53 -14.41 -4.43
N PHE A 107 -14.87 -13.49 -5.33
CA PHE A 107 -15.83 -12.41 -5.06
C PHE A 107 -17.31 -12.82 -5.19
N ARG A 108 -17.61 -14.12 -5.10
CA ARG A 108 -18.98 -14.63 -5.07
C ARG A 108 -19.49 -14.62 -3.63
N PHE A 109 -20.05 -13.49 -3.25
CA PHE A 109 -20.61 -13.27 -1.92
C PHE A 109 -22.11 -13.56 -1.91
N ALA A 110 -22.59 -14.23 -0.86
CA ALA A 110 -24.02 -14.47 -0.69
C ALA A 110 -24.74 -13.23 -0.13
N GLU A 111 -24.04 -12.45 0.71
CA GLU A 111 -24.56 -11.23 1.33
C GLU A 111 -23.67 -10.02 0.97
N PRO A 112 -24.24 -8.82 0.79
CA PRO A 112 -23.43 -7.63 0.50
C PRO A 112 -22.38 -7.29 1.57
N ALA A 113 -22.67 -7.58 2.85
CA ALA A 113 -21.75 -7.32 3.95
C ALA A 113 -20.49 -8.21 3.93
N ASP A 114 -20.56 -9.39 3.30
CA ASP A 114 -19.43 -10.31 3.17
C ASP A 114 -18.26 -9.65 2.40
N VAL A 115 -18.53 -8.68 1.52
CA VAL A 115 -17.51 -7.91 0.77
C VAL A 115 -16.57 -7.13 1.69
N ILE A 116 -17.00 -6.75 2.89
CA ILE A 116 -16.15 -5.99 3.82
C ILE A 116 -15.50 -6.96 4.82
N VAL A 117 -16.29 -7.91 5.33
CA VAL A 117 -15.86 -8.80 6.41
C VAL A 117 -14.88 -9.88 5.92
N ARG A 118 -15.01 -10.37 4.68
CA ARG A 118 -14.19 -11.48 4.15
C ARG A 118 -12.91 -11.04 3.48
N ILE A 119 -12.82 -9.78 3.05
CA ILE A 119 -11.65 -9.23 2.33
C ILE A 119 -11.15 -7.89 2.90
N PRO A 120 -11.04 -7.73 4.24
CA PRO A 120 -10.66 -6.45 4.84
C PRO A 120 -9.25 -5.98 4.43
N GLY A 121 -8.34 -6.91 4.12
CA GLY A 121 -7.00 -6.59 3.68
C GLY A 121 -6.94 -5.93 2.31
N LEU A 122 -7.81 -6.32 1.36
CA LEU A 122 -7.90 -5.68 0.05
C LEU A 122 -8.35 -4.22 0.17
N TRP A 123 -9.30 -3.93 1.06
CA TRP A 123 -9.75 -2.57 1.31
C TRP A 123 -8.64 -1.69 1.88
N LEU A 124 -7.96 -2.16 2.92
CA LEU A 124 -6.84 -1.42 3.51
C LEU A 124 -5.71 -1.22 2.50
N ALA A 125 -5.33 -2.26 1.74
CA ALA A 125 -4.31 -2.13 0.70
C ALA A 125 -4.71 -1.12 -0.39
N GLY A 126 -5.96 -1.16 -0.86
CA GLY A 126 -6.48 -0.20 -1.84
C GLY A 126 -6.50 1.24 -1.32
N ILE A 127 -6.92 1.45 -0.07
CA ILE A 127 -6.90 2.77 0.59
C ILE A 127 -5.46 3.27 0.73
N GLY A 128 -4.56 2.43 1.23
CA GLY A 128 -3.16 2.80 1.43
C GLY A 128 -2.45 3.16 0.12
N LEU A 129 -2.69 2.40 -0.95
CA LEU A 129 -2.18 2.71 -2.30
C LEU A 129 -2.78 4.01 -2.86
N SER A 130 -4.06 4.28 -2.61
CA SER A 130 -4.70 5.54 -3.02
C SER A 130 -4.09 6.75 -2.30
N ILE A 131 -3.80 6.61 -1.01
CA ILE A 131 -3.09 7.63 -0.23
C ILE A 131 -1.67 7.84 -0.78
N LEU A 132 -0.95 6.76 -1.10
CA LEU A 132 0.39 6.84 -1.68
C LEU A 132 0.39 7.53 -3.06
N ALA A 133 -0.58 7.19 -3.92
CA ALA A 133 -0.76 7.85 -5.21
C ALA A 133 -1.05 9.34 -5.04
N ARG A 134 -1.90 9.70 -4.07
CA ARG A 134 -2.16 11.11 -3.73
C ARG A 134 -0.91 11.82 -3.21
N ALA A 135 -0.12 11.17 -2.37
CA ALA A 135 1.14 11.72 -1.87
C ALA A 135 2.13 12.00 -3.01
N ALA A 136 2.28 11.06 -3.95
CA ALA A 136 3.13 11.24 -5.13
C ALA A 136 2.65 12.40 -6.02
N TYR A 137 1.34 12.57 -6.18
CA TYR A 137 0.76 13.71 -6.89
C TYR A 137 1.03 15.05 -6.18
N ASP A 138 0.87 15.10 -4.85
CA ASP A 138 1.17 16.31 -4.08
C ASP A 138 2.65 16.71 -4.21
N MET A 139 3.58 15.74 -4.22
CA MET A 139 5.02 16.00 -4.43
C MET A 139 5.35 16.52 -5.84
N LEU A 140 4.53 16.21 -6.85
CA LEU A 140 4.71 16.75 -8.20
C LEU A 140 4.40 18.26 -8.25
N GLY A 141 3.46 18.72 -7.42
CA GLY A 141 3.02 20.12 -7.36
C GLY A 141 3.87 21.01 -6.46
N GLU A 142 4.78 20.45 -5.65
CA GLU A 142 5.67 21.24 -4.79
C GLU A 142 6.69 22.02 -5.66
N PRO A 143 6.78 23.37 -5.53
CA PRO A 143 7.79 24.15 -6.23
C PRO A 143 9.18 23.64 -5.85
N ARG A 144 9.92 23.13 -6.84
CA ARG A 144 11.32 22.78 -6.65
C ARG A 144 12.06 24.08 -6.38
N LEU A 145 12.35 24.37 -5.11
CA LEU A 145 13.35 25.37 -4.75
C LEU A 145 14.65 24.91 -5.41
N ARG A 146 14.97 25.55 -6.53
CA ARG A 146 16.24 25.42 -7.24
C ARG A 146 17.31 26.15 -6.45
#